data_AF-A0A1H6C7Q7-F1
#
_entry.id   AF-A0A1H6C7Q7-F1
#
_cell.length_a   1.000
_cell.length_b   1.000
_cell.length_c   1.000
_cell.angle_alpha   90.00
_cell.angle_beta   90.00
_cell.angle_gamma   90.00
#
_symmetry.space_group_name_H-M   'P 1'
#
loop_
_entity.id
_entity.type
_entity.pdbx_description
1 polymer ?
#
loop_
_entity_poly.entity_id
_entity_poly.type
_entity_poly.pdbx_seq_one_letter_code
_entity_poly.pdbx_strand_id
1 'polypeptide(L)'
;MTVFNHQRYQPAPAVKLQNRQWPDRTLTHAPRWASVDLRDGNQALLDPMSVAQKKRLWALLVKIGLKEIEVGFPSASQPDYDFVRWLIEEDQIPSDVTIQVLV
;
A
#
# COMPACT_ATOMS: atom_id res chain seq x y z
N MET A 1 24.91 -28.09 13.44
CA MET A 1 23.77 -27.14 13.39
C MET A 1 23.94 -26.18 14.56
N THR A 2 24.00 -24.88 14.32
CA THR A 2 23.96 -23.88 15.39
C THR A 2 22.58 -23.90 16.03
N VAL A 3 22.53 -24.12 17.34
CA VAL A 3 21.28 -24.07 18.11
C VAL A 3 20.73 -22.64 18.08
N PHE A 4 19.39 -22.50 18.06
CA PHE A 4 18.74 -21.20 18.11
C PHE A 4 19.24 -20.38 19.32
N ASN A 5 19.73 -19.16 19.07
CA ASN A 5 20.18 -18.25 20.13
C ASN A 5 19.16 -17.12 20.34
N HIS A 6 18.27 -17.30 21.31
CA HIS A 6 17.26 -16.33 21.69
C HIS A 6 17.83 -15.00 22.22
N GLN A 7 19.08 -14.96 22.69
CA GLN A 7 19.72 -13.75 23.26
C GLN A 7 19.95 -12.64 22.22
N ARG A 8 19.85 -12.95 20.92
CA ARG A 8 19.91 -11.96 19.83
C ARG A 8 18.64 -11.12 19.70
N TYR A 9 17.57 -11.49 20.40
CA TYR A 9 16.26 -10.85 20.30
C TYR A 9 15.86 -10.32 21.68
N GLN A 10 15.51 -9.04 21.74
CA GLN A 10 14.99 -8.43 22.96
C GLN A 10 13.45 -8.40 22.91
N PRO A 11 12.76 -8.53 24.06
CA PRO A 11 11.33 -8.33 24.12
C PRO A 11 10.94 -6.93 23.65
N ALA A 12 9.83 -6.81 22.93
CA ALA A 12 9.26 -5.51 22.59
C ALA A 12 8.86 -4.75 23.87
N PRO A 13 9.04 -3.42 23.92
CA PRO A 13 8.66 -2.63 25.09
C PRO A 13 7.14 -2.66 25.31
N ALA A 14 6.72 -2.82 26.57
CA ALA A 14 5.31 -2.81 26.92
C ALA A 14 4.73 -1.38 26.80
N VAL A 15 3.74 -1.20 25.92
CA VAL A 15 3.02 0.08 25.76
C VAL A 15 1.98 0.22 26.88
N LYS A 16 2.21 1.13 27.83
CA LYS A 16 1.27 1.44 28.90
C LYS A 16 0.23 2.45 28.44
N LEU A 17 -0.87 1.97 27.91
CA LEU A 17 -2.06 2.79 27.63
C LEU A 17 -3.11 2.52 28.70
N GLN A 18 -3.12 3.34 29.75
CA GLN A 18 -4.12 3.27 30.82
C GLN A 18 -5.50 3.60 30.24
N ASN A 19 -6.55 2.94 30.76
CA ASN A 19 -7.94 3.16 30.35
C ASN A 19 -8.17 3.00 28.83
N ARG A 20 -7.44 2.10 28.16
CA ARG A 20 -7.67 1.79 26.75
C ARG A 20 -9.10 1.31 26.52
N GLN A 21 -9.76 1.82 25.49
CA GLN A 21 -11.18 1.57 25.22
C GLN A 21 -11.41 0.61 24.04
N TRP A 22 -10.37 0.30 23.26
CA TRP A 22 -10.50 -0.60 22.11
C TRP A 22 -10.93 -2.03 22.44
N PRO A 23 -10.64 -2.62 23.64
CA PRO A 23 -11.13 -3.96 23.95
C PRO A 23 -12.65 -4.07 24.06
N ASP A 24 -13.33 -2.98 24.42
CA ASP A 24 -14.79 -2.95 24.65
C ASP A 24 -15.58 -2.40 23.44
N ARG A 25 -14.90 -2.11 22.33
CA ARG A 25 -15.51 -1.53 21.13
C ARG A 25 -15.58 -2.56 20.01
N THR A 26 -16.74 -2.65 19.38
CA THR A 26 -16.94 -3.44 18.14
C THR A 26 -16.96 -2.52 16.94
N LEU A 27 -16.33 -2.92 15.83
CA LEU A 27 -16.36 -2.17 14.57
C LEU A 27 -17.77 -2.24 13.97
N THR A 28 -18.34 -1.08 13.62
CA THR A 28 -19.70 -0.96 13.08
C THR A 28 -19.75 -0.36 11.67
N HIS A 29 -18.64 0.15 11.17
CA HIS A 29 -18.52 0.80 9.87
C HIS A 29 -17.17 0.45 9.24
N ALA A 30 -17.10 0.46 7.91
CA ALA A 30 -15.85 0.29 7.20
C ALA A 30 -14.90 1.48 7.45
N PRO A 31 -13.59 1.26 7.57
CA PRO A 31 -12.64 2.36 7.56
C PRO A 31 -12.53 2.94 6.15
N ARG A 32 -11.80 4.06 6.04
CA ARG A 32 -11.21 4.46 4.76
C ARG A 32 -10.11 3.48 4.41
N TRP A 33 -10.12 2.99 3.17
CA TRP A 33 -9.14 2.05 2.66
C TRP A 33 -8.15 2.77 1.74
N ALA A 34 -6.87 2.54 1.98
CA ALA A 34 -5.78 2.93 1.09
C ALA A 34 -5.06 1.66 0.62
N SER A 35 -5.09 1.38 -0.68
CA SER A 35 -4.34 0.27 -1.27
C SER A 35 -2.94 0.75 -1.66
N VAL A 36 -1.92 -0.06 -1.34
CA VAL A 36 -0.51 0.24 -1.63
C VAL A 36 0.12 -0.76 -2.58
N ASP A 37 -0.70 -1.60 -3.20
CA ASP A 37 -0.30 -2.75 -3.99
C ASP A 37 0.57 -2.38 -5.21
N LEU A 38 0.30 -1.22 -5.85
CA LEU A 38 1.03 -0.75 -7.03
C LEU A 38 2.43 -0.20 -6.73
N ARG A 39 2.75 0.09 -5.45
CA ARG A 39 4.07 0.57 -5.01
C ARG A 39 4.69 -0.34 -3.96
N ASP A 40 4.16 -0.36 -2.74
CA ASP A 40 4.72 -1.15 -1.63
C ASP A 40 4.64 -2.65 -1.91
N GLY A 41 3.49 -3.11 -2.43
CA GLY A 41 3.31 -4.48 -2.88
C GLY A 41 4.25 -4.82 -4.05
N ASN A 42 4.34 -3.94 -5.04
CA ASN A 42 5.23 -4.11 -6.19
C ASN A 42 6.71 -4.24 -5.79
N GLN A 43 7.16 -3.49 -4.78
CA GLN A 43 8.55 -3.52 -4.30
C GLN A 43 8.94 -4.85 -3.64
N ALA A 44 7.96 -5.61 -3.13
CA ALA A 44 8.20 -6.89 -2.49
C ALA A 44 8.28 -8.07 -3.49
N LEU A 45 7.99 -7.85 -4.77
CA LEU A 45 8.05 -8.89 -5.79
C LEU A 45 9.49 -9.18 -6.21
N LEU A 46 9.81 -10.47 -6.42
CA LEU A 46 11.09 -10.88 -7.02
C LEU A 46 11.26 -10.26 -8.42
N ASP A 47 10.20 -10.38 -9.23
CA ASP A 47 10.07 -9.76 -10.53
C ASP A 47 9.03 -8.63 -10.45
N PRO A 48 9.45 -7.35 -10.52
CA PRO A 48 8.54 -6.22 -10.46
C PRO A 48 7.48 -6.25 -11.57
N MET A 49 6.29 -5.71 -11.28
CA MET A 49 5.23 -5.59 -12.28
C MET A 49 5.66 -4.74 -13.47
N SER A 50 5.45 -5.28 -14.66
CA SER A 50 5.42 -4.48 -15.89
C SER A 50 4.31 -3.43 -15.85
N VAL A 51 4.43 -2.39 -16.67
CA VAL A 51 3.40 -1.35 -16.82
C VAL A 51 2.03 -1.97 -17.16
N ALA A 52 1.97 -2.97 -18.03
CA ALA A 52 0.71 -3.64 -18.38
C ALA A 52 0.05 -4.35 -17.18
N GLN A 53 0.85 -4.99 -16.32
CA GLN A 53 0.35 -5.60 -15.08
C GLN A 53 -0.14 -4.53 -14.10
N LYS A 54 0.57 -3.40 -13.97
CA LYS A 54 0.13 -2.26 -13.16
C LYS A 54 -1.20 -1.69 -13.64
N LYS A 55 -1.38 -1.49 -14.95
CA LYS A 55 -2.66 -1.05 -15.55
C LYS A 55 -3.81 -2.01 -15.21
N ARG A 56 -3.56 -3.32 -15.28
CA ARG A 56 -4.57 -4.35 -14.94
C ARG A 56 -4.93 -4.31 -13.45
N LEU A 57 -3.94 -4.17 -12.57
CA LEU A 57 -4.18 -4.09 -11.13
C LEU A 57 -4.91 -2.78 -10.76
N TRP A 58 -4.53 -1.65 -11.34
CA TRP A 58 -5.25 -0.38 -11.21
C TRP A 58 -6.74 -0.54 -11.54
N ALA A 59 -7.06 -1.10 -12.72
CA ALA A 59 -8.44 -1.30 -13.14
C ALA A 59 -9.21 -2.20 -12.15
N LEU A 60 -8.56 -3.21 -11.57
CA LEU A 60 -9.16 -4.07 -10.55
C LEU A 60 -9.44 -3.31 -9.24
N LEU A 61 -8.48 -2.54 -8.73
CA LEU A 61 -8.61 -1.79 -7.48
C LEU A 61 -9.73 -0.75 -7.57
N VAL A 62 -9.79 -0.04 -8.71
CA VAL A 62 -10.89 0.90 -9.00
C VAL A 62 -12.22 0.16 -9.08
N LYS A 63 -12.29 -0.99 -9.75
CA LYS A 63 -13.51 -1.80 -9.86
C LYS A 63 -14.00 -2.33 -8.50
N ILE A 64 -13.09 -2.64 -7.58
CA ILE A 64 -13.43 -3.03 -6.20
C ILE A 64 -14.05 -1.85 -5.42
N GLY A 65 -13.76 -0.62 -5.81
CA GLY A 65 -14.28 0.59 -5.19
C GLY A 65 -13.30 1.26 -4.22
N LEU A 66 -12.00 0.98 -4.32
CA LEU A 66 -10.98 1.67 -3.54
C LEU A 66 -10.86 3.13 -3.99
N LYS A 67 -10.74 4.03 -3.01
CA LYS A 67 -10.75 5.48 -3.24
C LYS A 67 -9.40 6.14 -2.99
N GLU A 68 -8.51 5.48 -2.26
CA GLU A 68 -7.13 5.91 -2.06
C GLU A 68 -6.21 4.79 -2.54
N ILE A 69 -5.34 5.10 -3.51
CA ILE A 69 -4.47 4.10 -4.15
C ILE A 69 -3.08 4.70 -4.33
N GLU A 70 -2.05 4.08 -3.72
CA GLU A 70 -0.65 4.46 -3.92
C GLU A 70 -0.13 3.87 -5.23
N VAL A 71 0.29 4.72 -6.15
CA VAL A 71 0.56 4.37 -7.55
C VAL A 71 2.04 4.29 -7.92
N GLY A 72 2.94 4.75 -7.04
CA GLY A 72 4.37 4.63 -7.28
C GLY A 72 5.26 5.53 -6.42
N PHE A 73 6.56 5.38 -6.65
CA PHE A 73 7.65 6.20 -6.13
C PHE A 73 8.36 6.91 -7.30
N PRO A 74 7.71 7.91 -7.94
CA PRO A 74 8.13 8.44 -9.24
C PRO A 74 9.45 9.22 -9.19
N SER A 75 9.91 9.63 -8.00
CA SER A 75 11.22 10.27 -7.81
C SER A 75 12.41 9.31 -7.96
N ALA A 76 12.20 8.00 -7.78
CA ALA A 76 13.28 7.01 -7.80
C ALA A 76 13.07 5.85 -8.79
N SER A 77 11.94 5.79 -9.50
CA SER A 77 11.61 4.71 -10.43
C SER A 77 11.01 5.27 -11.73
N GLN A 78 11.70 5.10 -12.86
CA GLN A 78 11.21 5.50 -14.18
C GLN A 78 9.90 4.77 -14.56
N PRO A 79 9.77 3.44 -14.38
CA PRO A 79 8.48 2.77 -14.64
C PRO A 79 7.33 3.28 -13.78
N ASP A 80 7.59 3.73 -12.55
CA ASP A 80 6.56 4.36 -11.70
C ASP A 80 6.21 5.75 -12.21
N TYR A 81 7.21 6.53 -12.61
CA TYR A 81 7.00 7.82 -13.26
C TYR A 81 6.13 7.69 -14.52
N ASP A 82 6.46 6.77 -15.42
CA ASP A 82 5.73 6.54 -16.66
C ASP A 82 4.30 6.07 -16.39
N PHE A 83 4.10 5.22 -15.38
CA PHE A 83 2.77 4.78 -14.97
C PHE A 83 1.93 5.93 -14.40
N VAL A 84 2.52 6.83 -13.60
CA VAL A 84 1.84 8.03 -13.10
C VAL A 84 1.50 8.99 -14.23
N ARG A 85 2.40 9.19 -15.21
CA ARG A 85 2.10 9.99 -16.40
C ARG A 85 0.94 9.40 -17.18
N TRP A 86 0.94 8.09 -17.43
CA TRP A 86 -0.15 7.40 -18.09
C TRP A 86 -1.50 7.62 -17.37
N LEU A 87 -1.53 7.52 -16.04
CA LEU A 87 -2.75 7.75 -15.26
C LEU A 87 -3.34 9.15 -15.49
N ILE A 88 -2.49 10.16 -15.56
CA ILE A 88 -2.88 11.58 -15.68
C ILE A 88 -3.20 11.94 -17.14
N GLU A 89 -2.31 11.58 -18.06
CA GLU A 89 -2.40 11.99 -19.47
C GLU A 89 -3.51 11.27 -20.23
N GLU A 90 -3.81 10.02 -19.87
CA GLU A 90 -4.92 9.25 -20.46
C GLU A 90 -6.21 9.31 -19.63
N ASP A 91 -6.32 10.24 -18.67
CA ASP A 91 -7.51 10.47 -17.83
C ASP A 91 -8.06 9.19 -17.17
N GLN A 92 -7.17 8.38 -16.59
CA GLN A 92 -7.50 7.07 -16.02
C GLN A 92 -7.92 7.14 -14.55
N ILE A 93 -7.89 8.33 -13.94
CA ILE A 93 -8.20 8.55 -12.53
C ILE A 93 -9.67 8.97 -12.41
N PRO A 94 -10.56 8.11 -11.87
CA PRO A 94 -11.95 8.50 -11.63
C PRO A 94 -12.03 9.70 -10.68
N SER A 95 -13.08 10.52 -10.84
CA SER A 95 -13.26 11.76 -10.06
C SER A 95 -13.37 11.56 -8.54
N ASP A 96 -13.68 10.35 -8.09
CA ASP A 96 -13.79 9.99 -6.67
C ASP A 96 -12.59 9.19 -6.14
N VAL A 97 -11.52 9.06 -6.94
CA VAL A 97 -10.28 8.36 -6.56
C VAL A 97 -9.15 9.37 -6.37
N THR A 98 -8.44 9.25 -5.25
CA THR A 98 -7.22 9.99 -4.95
C THR A 98 -6.01 9.09 -5.12
N ILE A 99 -5.09 9.45 -6.01
CA ILE A 99 -3.80 8.76 -6.14
C ILE A 99 -2.83 9.27 -5.06
N GLN A 100 -2.05 8.35 -4.48
CA GLN A 100 -0.95 8.64 -3.58
C GLN A 100 0.39 8.35 -4.28
N VAL A 101 1.37 9.23 -4.08
CA VAL A 101 2.76 8.98 -4.48
C VAL A 101 3.65 9.10 -3.26
N LEU A 102 4.65 8.22 -3.17
CA LEU A 102 5.73 8.36 -2.19
C LEU A 102 6.82 9.29 -2.79
N VAL A 103 7.59 10.00 -1.96
CA VAL A 103 8.68 10.92 -2.39
C VAL A 103 9.94 10.71 -1.56
#